data_AF-A0A529QCE5-F1
#
_entry.id   AF-A0A529QCE5-F1
#
_cell.length_a   1.000
_cell.length_b   1.000
_cell.length_c   1.000
_cell.angle_alpha   90.00
_cell.angle_beta   90.00
_cell.angle_gamma   90.00
#
_symmetry.space_group_name_H-M   'P 1'
#
loop_
_entity.id
_entity.type
_entity.pdbx_description
1 polymer ?
#
loop_
_entity_poly.entity_id
_entity_poly.type
_entity_poly.pdbx_seq_one_letter_code
_entity_poly.pdbx_strand_id
1 'polypeptide(L)'
;VTGDLSVIRFTSYAFDMSAFLSAANDITLLPKDRTTAYLLNPDPNDKMFQREPGSYRAELNQRFAEWSYSLVFALIALAVAGDARSHREARINPLITAIAIALFVRWLGFFAAGKADRVSYYIYLLYGIPLIASAVSIWFIVSSRTMELPVSWADWLTNLAKRTSDNWTAFKLWLARRTSGQGA
;
A
#
# COMPACT_ATOMS: atom_id res chain seq x y z
N VAL A 1 29.75 -53.82 1.26
CA VAL A 1 30.47 -52.82 2.09
C VAL A 1 29.41 -51.93 2.71
N THR A 2 29.07 -52.20 3.96
CA THR A 2 28.14 -51.40 4.79
C THR A 2 28.87 -50.13 5.21
N GLY A 3 28.37 -48.95 4.79
CA GLY A 3 28.98 -47.66 5.11
C GLY A 3 28.42 -47.12 6.43
N ASP A 4 29.27 -47.04 7.45
CA ASP A 4 28.91 -46.42 8.73
C ASP A 4 28.85 -44.90 8.60
N LEU A 5 27.68 -44.32 8.89
CA LEU A 5 27.44 -42.89 8.84
C LEU A 5 27.63 -42.27 10.23
N SER A 6 28.69 -41.48 10.39
CA SER A 6 28.99 -40.77 11.64
C SER A 6 28.51 -39.32 11.55
N VAL A 7 27.64 -38.91 12.48
CA VAL A 7 27.12 -37.53 12.59
C VAL A 7 27.67 -36.89 13.84
N ILE A 8 28.47 -35.84 13.68
CA ILE A 8 29.11 -35.10 14.77
C ILE A 8 28.28 -33.85 15.09
N ARG A 9 27.86 -33.69 16.35
CA ARG A 9 27.14 -32.49 16.85
C ARG A 9 28.10 -31.60 17.63
N PHE A 10 28.21 -30.34 17.23
CA PHE A 10 29.00 -29.34 17.95
C PHE A 10 28.10 -28.43 18.79
N THR A 11 28.57 -28.02 19.97
CA THR A 11 27.86 -27.13 20.91
C THR A 11 27.95 -25.66 20.48
N SER A 12 29.01 -25.28 19.78
CA SER A 12 29.19 -23.93 19.22
C SER A 12 30.05 -24.01 17.97
N TYR A 13 29.63 -23.33 16.91
CA TYR A 13 30.38 -23.20 15.66
C TYR A 13 30.93 -21.78 15.58
N ALA A 14 32.26 -21.63 15.53
CA ALA A 14 32.89 -20.36 15.22
C ALA A 14 33.01 -20.24 13.70
N PHE A 15 32.07 -19.53 13.08
CA PHE A 15 32.09 -19.25 11.64
C PHE A 15 32.67 -17.85 11.43
N ASP A 16 33.85 -17.76 10.81
CA ASP A 16 34.52 -16.49 10.59
C ASP A 16 33.85 -15.71 9.44
N MET A 17 33.23 -14.58 9.80
CA MET A 17 32.58 -13.66 8.86
C MET A 17 33.55 -12.67 8.22
N SER A 18 34.82 -12.62 8.64
CA SER A 18 35.79 -11.65 8.17
C SER A 18 36.02 -11.70 6.65
N ALA A 19 35.99 -12.90 6.07
CA ALA A 19 36.11 -13.11 4.62
C ALA A 19 34.92 -12.52 3.84
N PHE A 20 33.74 -12.43 4.44
CA PHE A 20 32.55 -11.83 3.83
C PHE A 20 32.47 -10.31 4.06
N LEU A 21 33.19 -9.77 5.05
CA LEU A 21 33.27 -8.32 5.30
C LEU A 21 34.00 -7.58 4.16
N SER A 22 34.99 -8.20 3.51
CA SER A 22 35.71 -7.57 2.38
C SER A 22 34.80 -7.37 1.15
N ALA A 23 33.87 -8.31 0.90
CA ALA A 23 32.83 -8.15 -0.11
C ALA A 23 31.72 -7.15 0.30
N ALA A 24 31.54 -6.93 1.60
CA ALA A 24 30.61 -5.92 2.12
C ALA A 24 31.13 -4.48 2.01
N ASN A 25 32.39 -4.27 1.61
CA ASN A 25 32.97 -2.93 1.55
C ASN A 25 32.48 -2.10 0.34
N ASP A 26 31.92 -2.74 -0.71
CA ASP A 26 31.32 -2.05 -1.87
C ASP A 26 29.79 -2.06 -1.74
N ILE A 27 29.27 -1.27 -0.79
CA ILE A 27 27.82 -1.17 -0.53
C ILE A 27 27.16 -0.40 -1.69
N THR A 28 26.47 -1.13 -2.56
CA THR A 28 25.67 -0.53 -3.62
C THR A 28 24.30 -0.12 -3.06
N LEU A 29 24.10 1.19 -2.85
CA LEU A 29 22.83 1.72 -2.37
C LEU A 29 21.87 1.99 -3.54
N LEU A 30 20.61 1.58 -3.42
CA LEU A 30 19.59 1.91 -4.41
C LEU A 30 19.14 3.37 -4.25
N PRO A 31 18.53 3.99 -5.27
CA PRO A 31 18.02 5.36 -5.19
C PRO A 31 17.13 5.61 -3.96
N LYS A 32 16.26 4.65 -3.63
CA LYS A 32 15.39 4.69 -2.42
C LYS A 32 16.17 4.71 -1.10
N ASP A 33 17.36 4.13 -1.05
CA ASP A 33 18.20 4.04 0.14
C ASP A 33 19.11 5.28 0.28
N ARG A 34 19.13 6.16 -0.73
CA ARG A 34 19.89 7.42 -0.71
C ARG A 34 19.09 8.55 -0.03
N THR A 35 19.83 9.50 0.54
CA THR A 35 19.24 10.70 1.12
C THR A 35 18.66 11.60 0.03
N THR A 36 17.62 12.37 0.35
CA THR A 36 16.99 13.28 -0.62
C THR A 36 17.97 14.34 -1.12
N ALA A 37 18.90 14.80 -0.26
CA ALA A 37 19.97 15.72 -0.66
C ALA A 37 20.89 15.12 -1.73
N TYR A 38 21.22 13.82 -1.63
CA TYR A 38 22.02 13.14 -2.63
C TYR A 38 21.28 12.98 -3.96
N LEU A 39 19.96 12.75 -3.93
CA LEU A 39 19.15 12.66 -5.15
C LEU A 39 19.05 13.98 -5.93
N LEU A 40 19.22 15.13 -5.26
CA LEU A 40 19.23 16.44 -5.90
C LEU A 40 20.51 16.69 -6.71
N ASN A 41 21.64 16.16 -6.24
CA ASN A 41 22.93 16.28 -6.91
C ASN A 41 23.74 14.98 -6.75
N PRO A 42 23.42 13.92 -7.50
CA PRO A 42 24.12 12.65 -7.42
C PRO A 42 25.53 12.77 -8.01
N ASP A 43 26.47 12.01 -7.46
CA ASP A 43 27.83 11.95 -8.00
C ASP A 43 27.80 11.30 -9.41
N PRO A 44 28.32 11.97 -10.46
CA PRO A 44 28.42 11.40 -11.80
C PRO A 44 29.18 10.07 -11.87
N ASN A 45 30.03 9.78 -10.87
CA ASN A 45 30.82 8.55 -10.79
C ASN A 45 30.12 7.40 -10.06
N ASP A 46 28.88 7.58 -9.55
CA ASP A 46 28.13 6.47 -8.96
C ASP A 46 27.71 5.46 -10.04
N LYS A 47 28.16 4.20 -9.89
CA LYS A 47 27.84 3.07 -10.78
C LYS A 47 26.32 2.91 -10.99
N MET A 48 25.52 3.13 -9.95
CA MET A 48 24.05 3.02 -10.04
C MET A 48 23.44 4.19 -10.79
N PHE A 49 23.96 5.40 -10.60
CA PHE A 49 23.51 6.60 -11.31
C PHE A 49 23.81 6.51 -12.81
N GLN A 50 25.00 6.01 -13.17
CA GLN A 50 25.36 5.79 -14.57
C GLN A 50 24.49 4.72 -15.25
N ARG A 51 24.09 3.67 -14.50
CA ARG A 51 23.27 2.59 -15.03
C ARG A 51 21.83 3.02 -15.28
N GLU A 52 21.24 3.79 -14.36
CA GLU A 52 19.83 4.18 -14.41
C GLU A 52 19.61 5.60 -13.86
N PRO A 53 19.99 6.65 -14.61
CA PRO A 53 19.84 8.03 -14.12
C PRO A 53 18.36 8.45 -13.97
N GLY A 54 17.45 7.75 -14.67
CA GLY A 54 16.01 7.98 -14.60
C GLY A 54 15.41 7.65 -13.23
N SER A 55 15.88 6.60 -12.56
CA SER A 55 15.34 6.15 -11.27
C SER A 55 15.62 7.15 -10.15
N TYR A 56 16.76 7.86 -10.19
CA TYR A 56 17.09 8.92 -9.24
C TYR A 56 16.11 10.10 -9.35
N ARG A 57 15.76 10.48 -10.58
CA ARG A 57 14.76 11.54 -10.82
C ARG A 57 13.37 11.05 -10.44
N ALA A 58 13.00 9.82 -10.77
CA ALA A 58 11.71 9.23 -10.43
C ALA A 58 11.50 9.19 -8.91
N GLU A 59 12.47 8.68 -8.16
CA GLU A 59 12.47 8.62 -6.70
C GLU A 59 12.33 10.01 -6.06
N LEU A 60 13.09 10.99 -6.56
CA LEU A 60 12.98 12.38 -6.07
C LEU A 60 11.56 12.93 -6.25
N ASN A 61 11.00 12.79 -7.45
CA ASN A 61 9.64 13.25 -7.74
C ASN A 61 8.59 12.48 -6.92
N GLN A 62 8.81 11.18 -6.69
CA GLN A 62 7.95 10.36 -5.85
C GLN A 62 7.89 10.89 -4.42
N ARG A 63 9.03 11.22 -3.80
CA ARG A 63 9.07 11.78 -2.44
C ARG A 63 8.27 13.07 -2.33
N PHE A 64 8.41 13.97 -3.30
CA PHE A 64 7.64 15.21 -3.34
C PHE A 64 6.14 14.97 -3.54
N ALA A 65 5.77 14.05 -4.44
CA ALA A 65 4.39 13.68 -4.64
C ALA A 65 3.79 13.04 -3.38
N GLU A 66 4.53 12.19 -2.67
CA GLU A 66 4.10 11.54 -1.43
C GLU A 66 3.70 12.54 -0.34
N TRP A 67 4.40 13.66 -0.22
CA TRP A 67 4.05 14.71 0.74
C TRP A 67 2.69 15.34 0.44
N SER A 68 2.33 15.47 -0.85
CA SER A 68 1.03 16.04 -1.25
C SER A 68 -0.17 15.16 -0.83
N TYR A 69 0.02 13.85 -0.67
CA TYR A 69 -1.07 12.93 -0.29
C TYR A 69 -1.64 13.22 1.10
N SER A 70 -0.85 13.82 2.02
CA SER A 70 -1.36 14.24 3.33
C SER A 70 -2.51 15.24 3.18
N LEU A 71 -2.34 16.24 2.30
CA LEU A 71 -3.38 17.23 1.99
C LEU A 71 -4.56 16.57 1.26
N VAL A 72 -4.29 15.71 0.28
CA VAL A 72 -5.32 15.02 -0.51
C VAL A 72 -6.25 14.22 0.39
N PHE A 73 -5.72 13.45 1.35
CA PHE A 73 -6.54 12.66 2.27
C PHE A 73 -7.36 13.53 3.21
N ALA A 74 -6.82 14.66 3.67
CA ALA A 74 -7.58 15.63 4.45
C ALA A 74 -8.75 16.20 3.63
N LEU A 75 -8.52 16.56 2.36
CA LEU A 75 -9.57 17.06 1.45
C LEU A 75 -10.65 16.00 1.17
N ILE A 76 -10.26 14.75 0.95
CA ILE A 76 -11.21 13.64 0.76
C ILE A 76 -12.05 13.45 2.02
N ALA A 77 -11.42 13.40 3.20
CA ALA A 77 -12.13 13.27 4.46
C ALA A 77 -13.11 14.42 4.70
N LEU A 78 -12.68 15.67 4.42
CA LEU A 78 -13.53 16.85 4.52
C LEU A 78 -14.70 16.82 3.52
N ALA A 79 -14.46 16.42 2.27
CA ALA A 79 -15.49 16.31 1.25
C ALA A 79 -16.56 15.27 1.60
N VAL A 80 -16.18 14.20 2.29
CA VAL A 80 -17.12 13.18 2.77
C VAL A 80 -17.80 13.59 4.08
N ALA A 81 -17.09 14.26 4.99
CA ALA A 81 -17.60 14.67 6.30
C ALA A 81 -18.48 15.94 6.27
N GLY A 82 -18.42 16.75 5.20
CA GLY A 82 -19.25 17.95 5.03
C GLY A 82 -20.76 17.68 4.93
N ASP A 83 -21.13 16.41 4.95
CA ASP A 83 -22.49 15.94 4.93
C ASP A 83 -23.14 15.95 6.32
N ALA A 84 -23.94 16.98 6.61
CA ALA A 84 -24.75 17.06 7.82
C ALA A 84 -26.02 16.18 7.67
N ARG A 85 -25.91 14.86 7.89
CA ARG A 85 -27.06 13.95 7.76
C ARG A 85 -27.49 13.29 9.06
N SER A 86 -28.82 13.23 9.23
CA SER A 86 -29.53 12.72 10.40
C SER A 86 -29.43 11.19 10.50
N HIS A 87 -29.28 10.67 11.72
CA HIS A 87 -29.14 9.24 12.07
C HIS A 87 -30.36 8.32 11.74
N ARG A 88 -31.26 8.71 10.83
CA ARG A 88 -32.56 8.03 10.63
C ARG A 88 -32.58 6.93 9.56
N GLU A 89 -31.48 6.65 8.86
CA GLU A 89 -31.45 5.61 7.82
C GLU A 89 -30.22 4.70 7.98
N ALA A 90 -30.44 3.40 7.86
CA ALA A 90 -29.37 2.39 7.86
C ALA A 90 -28.56 2.48 6.55
N ARG A 91 -27.56 3.36 6.52
CA ARG A 91 -26.66 3.56 5.37
C ARG A 91 -25.20 3.33 5.78
N ILE A 92 -24.34 3.13 4.80
CA ILE A 92 -22.90 2.91 5.01
C ILE A 92 -22.31 4.08 5.79
N ASN A 93 -21.49 3.78 6.81
CA ASN A 93 -20.79 4.80 7.58
C ASN A 93 -19.92 5.65 6.63
N PRO A 94 -20.08 6.98 6.60
CA PRO A 94 -19.26 7.89 5.78
C PRO A 94 -17.75 7.70 5.95
N LEU A 95 -17.31 7.18 7.11
CA LEU A 95 -15.91 6.82 7.32
C LEU A 95 -15.44 5.74 6.33
N ILE A 96 -16.28 4.74 6.03
CA ILE A 96 -15.93 3.63 5.14
C ILE A 96 -15.77 4.14 3.70
N THR A 97 -16.64 5.05 3.25
CA THR A 97 -16.53 5.65 1.91
C THR A 97 -15.28 6.50 1.80
N ALA A 98 -14.97 7.33 2.80
CA ALA A 98 -13.74 8.12 2.83
C ALA A 98 -12.47 7.26 2.77
N ILE A 99 -12.40 6.20 3.59
CA ILE A 99 -11.28 5.25 3.59
C ILE A 99 -11.15 4.55 2.23
N ALA A 100 -12.26 4.06 1.66
CA ALA A 100 -12.24 3.37 0.38
C ALA A 100 -11.72 4.28 -0.76
N ILE A 101 -12.20 5.53 -0.81
CA ILE A 101 -11.75 6.51 -1.81
C ILE A 101 -10.26 6.84 -1.60
N ALA A 102 -9.83 7.09 -0.36
CA ALA A 102 -8.44 7.39 -0.05
C ALA A 102 -7.50 6.23 -0.42
N LEU A 103 -7.88 4.99 -0.11
CA LEU A 103 -7.12 3.80 -0.49
C LEU A 103 -7.05 3.61 -2.00
N PHE A 104 -8.15 3.87 -2.71
CA PHE A 104 -8.18 3.80 -4.17
C PHE A 104 -7.23 4.82 -4.80
N VAL A 105 -7.27 6.08 -4.33
CA VAL A 105 -6.34 7.13 -4.77
C VAL A 105 -4.89 6.76 -4.44
N ARG A 106 -4.63 6.20 -3.25
CA ARG A 106 -3.29 5.75 -2.84
C ARG A 106 -2.78 4.60 -3.71
N TRP A 107 -3.66 3.68 -4.09
CA TRP A 107 -3.33 2.56 -4.96
C TRP A 107 -2.93 3.03 -6.36
N LEU A 108 -3.67 3.99 -6.94
CA LEU A 108 -3.28 4.63 -8.19
C LEU A 108 -1.89 5.29 -8.10
N GLY A 109 -1.61 5.97 -6.99
CA GLY A 109 -0.30 6.56 -6.73
C GLY A 109 0.84 5.55 -6.73
N PHE A 110 0.67 4.42 -6.03
CA PHE A 110 1.64 3.33 -6.03
C PHE A 110 1.83 2.70 -7.41
N PHE A 111 0.74 2.58 -8.18
CA PHE A 111 0.80 2.05 -9.54
C PHE A 111 1.63 2.96 -10.46
N ALA A 112 1.46 4.29 -10.36
CA ALA A 112 2.27 5.24 -11.11
C ALA A 112 3.74 5.23 -10.67
N ALA A 113 4.01 5.20 -9.37
CA ALA A 113 5.36 5.12 -8.80
C ALA A 113 6.13 3.90 -9.33
N GLY A 114 5.53 2.70 -9.30
CA GLY A 114 6.18 1.49 -9.79
C GLY A 114 6.48 1.46 -11.30
N LYS A 115 5.95 2.41 -12.08
CA LYS A 115 6.22 2.56 -13.52
C LYS A 115 7.13 3.75 -13.86
N ALA A 116 7.35 4.66 -12.91
CA ALA A 116 8.12 5.88 -13.12
C ALA A 116 9.61 5.61 -13.38
N ASP A 117 10.17 4.54 -12.82
CA ASP A 117 11.58 4.17 -13.02
C ASP A 117 11.92 3.87 -14.49
N ARG A 118 10.97 3.26 -15.22
CA ARG A 118 11.20 2.80 -16.60
C ARG A 118 10.79 3.81 -17.67
N VAL A 119 9.81 4.66 -17.37
CA VAL A 119 9.21 5.56 -18.35
C VAL A 119 8.99 6.93 -17.72
N SER A 120 9.77 7.91 -18.20
CA SER A 120 9.76 9.28 -17.68
C SER A 120 8.39 9.98 -17.75
N TYR A 121 7.50 9.57 -18.67
CA TYR A 121 6.14 10.11 -18.78
C TYR A 121 5.30 9.88 -17.51
N TYR A 122 5.55 8.79 -16.76
CA TYR A 122 4.78 8.50 -15.53
C TYR A 122 5.08 9.49 -14.40
N ILE A 123 6.17 10.28 -14.49
CA ILE A 123 6.45 11.36 -13.54
C ILE A 123 5.31 12.39 -13.53
N TYR A 124 4.73 12.71 -14.70
CA TYR A 124 3.56 13.59 -14.77
C TYR A 124 2.34 12.96 -14.10
N LEU A 125 2.18 11.64 -14.20
CA LEU A 125 1.09 10.92 -13.56
C LEU A 125 1.22 10.92 -12.03
N LEU A 126 2.44 10.87 -11.49
CA LEU A 126 2.68 10.95 -10.04
C LEU A 126 2.13 12.23 -9.42
N TYR A 127 2.23 13.36 -10.13
CA TYR A 127 1.64 14.63 -9.70
C TYR A 127 0.19 14.78 -10.15
N GLY A 128 -0.17 14.22 -11.31
CA GLY A 128 -1.52 14.28 -11.84
C GLY A 128 -2.55 13.62 -10.93
N ILE A 129 -2.23 12.45 -10.36
CA ILE A 129 -3.14 11.72 -9.44
C ILE A 129 -3.53 12.58 -8.22
N PRO A 130 -2.60 13.08 -7.39
CA PRO A 130 -2.95 13.88 -6.22
C PRO A 130 -3.58 15.22 -6.60
N LEU A 131 -3.17 15.85 -7.71
CA LEU A 131 -3.80 17.09 -8.18
C LEU A 131 -5.25 16.89 -8.61
N ILE A 132 -5.53 15.86 -9.40
CA ILE A 132 -6.89 15.54 -9.85
C ILE A 132 -7.76 15.14 -8.65
N ALA A 133 -7.25 14.30 -7.74
CA ALA A 133 -7.97 13.94 -6.53
C ALA A 133 -8.31 15.17 -5.68
N SER A 134 -7.35 16.08 -5.49
CA SER A 134 -7.58 17.34 -4.78
C SER A 134 -8.64 18.21 -5.47
N ALA A 135 -8.54 18.37 -6.79
CA ALA A 135 -9.48 19.16 -7.57
C ALA A 135 -10.91 18.59 -7.49
N VAL A 136 -11.05 17.26 -7.59
CA VAL A 136 -12.33 16.57 -7.44
C VAL A 136 -12.88 16.79 -6.03
N SER A 137 -12.08 16.57 -4.98
CA SER A 137 -12.53 16.79 -3.60
C SER A 137 -12.94 18.24 -3.35
N ILE A 138 -12.17 19.22 -3.83
CA ILE A 138 -12.52 20.64 -3.73
C ILE A 138 -13.83 20.93 -4.47
N TRP A 139 -14.01 20.38 -5.68
CA TRP A 139 -15.23 20.55 -6.45
C TRP A 139 -16.46 20.00 -5.73
N PHE A 140 -16.35 18.85 -5.06
CA PHE A 140 -17.43 18.30 -4.22
C PHE A 140 -17.74 19.19 -3.01
N ILE A 141 -16.70 19.69 -2.33
CA ILE A 141 -16.85 20.62 -1.19
C ILE A 141 -17.59 21.89 -1.64
N VAL A 142 -17.16 22.52 -2.74
CA VAL A 142 -17.75 23.76 -3.26
C VAL A 142 -19.17 23.53 -3.80
N SER A 143 -19.42 22.39 -4.45
CA SER A 143 -20.74 22.06 -5.00
C SER A 143 -21.75 21.65 -3.92
N SER A 144 -21.34 21.56 -2.65
CA SER A 144 -22.15 21.04 -1.53
C SER A 144 -22.79 19.67 -1.85
N ARG A 145 -22.15 18.89 -2.74
CA ARG A 145 -22.59 17.55 -3.11
C ARG A 145 -21.82 16.54 -2.28
N THR A 146 -22.50 15.48 -1.89
CA THR A 146 -21.90 14.46 -1.03
C THR A 146 -21.18 13.43 -1.87
N MET A 147 -19.94 13.11 -1.48
CA MET A 147 -19.10 12.15 -2.18
C MET A 147 -19.46 10.73 -1.69
N GLU A 148 -20.58 10.21 -2.17
CA GLU A 148 -20.99 8.82 -1.90
C GLU A 148 -20.45 7.90 -3.00
N LEU A 149 -19.97 6.72 -2.61
CA LEU A 149 -19.71 5.65 -3.58
C LEU A 149 -21.03 5.29 -4.29
N PRO A 150 -21.01 4.91 -5.58
CA PRO A 150 -22.20 4.46 -6.27
C PRO A 150 -22.93 3.41 -5.43
N VAL A 151 -24.19 3.69 -5.07
CA VAL A 151 -25.01 2.84 -4.19
C VAL A 151 -25.08 1.39 -4.67
N SER A 152 -24.92 1.15 -5.99
CA SER A 152 -24.85 -0.19 -6.58
C SER A 152 -23.65 -1.03 -6.09
N TRP A 153 -22.50 -0.43 -5.84
CA TRP A 153 -21.32 -1.13 -5.31
C TRP A 153 -21.44 -1.39 -3.82
N ALA A 154 -22.01 -0.44 -3.09
CA ALA A 154 -22.38 -0.56 -1.69
C ALA A 154 -23.38 -1.71 -1.45
N ASP A 155 -24.40 -1.80 -2.29
CA ASP A 155 -25.42 -2.85 -2.25
C ASP A 155 -24.84 -4.21 -2.64
N TRP A 156 -23.92 -4.26 -3.60
CA TRP A 156 -23.22 -5.49 -3.95
C TRP A 156 -22.33 -6.00 -2.80
N LEU A 157 -21.52 -5.12 -2.17
CA LEU A 157 -20.65 -5.48 -1.05
C LEU A 157 -21.44 -5.95 0.18
N THR A 158 -22.54 -5.27 0.50
CA THR A 158 -23.39 -5.67 1.63
C THR A 158 -24.11 -6.99 1.35
N ASN A 159 -24.54 -7.25 0.11
CA ASN A 159 -25.08 -8.55 -0.28
C ASN A 159 -24.02 -9.67 -0.24
N LEU A 160 -22.76 -9.37 -0.58
CA LEU A 160 -21.66 -10.32 -0.49
C LEU A 160 -21.30 -10.63 0.97
N ALA A 161 -21.27 -9.61 1.82
CA ALA A 161 -20.99 -9.73 3.25
C ALA A 161 -22.09 -10.48 4.01
N LYS A 162 -23.37 -10.30 3.63
CA LYS A 162 -24.48 -11.09 4.18
C LYS A 162 -24.34 -12.58 3.82
N ARG A 163 -24.03 -12.89 2.56
CA ARG A 163 -23.83 -14.28 2.10
C ARG A 163 -22.68 -15.00 2.83
N THR A 164 -21.60 -14.29 3.15
CA THR A 164 -20.48 -14.89 3.89
C THR A 164 -20.78 -15.03 5.38
N SER A 165 -21.50 -14.08 5.99
CA SER A 165 -21.95 -14.16 7.38
C SER A 165 -22.88 -15.36 7.61
N ASP A 166 -23.85 -15.58 6.73
CA ASP A 166 -24.79 -16.70 6.83
C ASP A 166 -24.09 -18.06 6.66
N ASN A 167 -23.08 -18.12 5.79
CA ASN A 167 -22.24 -19.31 5.65
C ASN A 167 -21.36 -19.55 6.89
N TRP A 168 -20.93 -18.50 7.58
CA TRP A 168 -20.09 -18.60 8.78
C TRP A 168 -20.88 -19.07 10.00
N THR A 169 -22.13 -18.62 10.16
CA THR A 169 -23.02 -19.11 11.23
C THR A 169 -23.42 -20.56 10.99
N ALA A 170 -23.74 -20.93 9.74
CA ALA A 170 -23.99 -22.32 9.35
C ALA A 170 -22.77 -23.23 9.58
N PHE A 171 -21.57 -22.76 9.25
CA PHE A 171 -20.32 -23.50 9.48
C PHE A 171 -20.02 -23.69 10.97
N LYS A 172 -20.22 -22.65 11.80
CA LYS A 172 -20.08 -22.76 13.26
C LYS A 172 -21.08 -23.75 13.86
N LEU A 173 -22.33 -23.75 13.40
CA LEU A 173 -23.35 -24.70 13.83
C LEU A 173 -23.05 -26.14 13.39
N TRP A 174 -22.49 -26.31 12.18
CA TRP A 174 -22.03 -27.61 11.69
C TRP A 174 -20.84 -28.15 12.51
N LEU A 175 -19.88 -27.30 12.86
CA LEU A 175 -18.77 -27.66 13.75
C LEU A 175 -19.25 -28.03 15.15
N ALA A 176 -20.18 -27.26 15.73
CA ALA A 176 -20.74 -27.52 17.05
C ALA A 176 -21.50 -28.85 17.13
N ARG A 177 -22.22 -29.24 16.06
CA ARG A 177 -22.88 -30.56 15.96
C ARG A 177 -21.90 -31.73 15.89
N ARG A 178 -20.71 -31.53 15.30
CA ARG A 178 -19.67 -32.58 15.24
C ARG A 178 -19.02 -32.83 16.60
N THR A 179 -18.91 -31.80 17.44
CA THR A 179 -18.34 -31.93 18.79
C THR A 179 -19.31 -32.52 19.82
N SER A 180 -20.63 -32.43 19.61
CA SER A 180 -21.65 -33.00 20.52
C SER A 180 -21.98 -34.48 20.28
N GLY A 181 -21.46 -35.10 19.21
CA GLY A 181 -21.76 -36.49 18.83
C GLY A 181 -20.77 -37.54 19.33
N GLN A 182 -19.83 -37.19 20.22
CA GLN A 182 -18.79 -38.09 20.75
C GLN A 182 -19.03 -38.53 22.21
N GLY A 183 -20.28 -38.47 22.68
CA GLY A 183 -20.68 -38.93 24.01
C GLY A 183 -21.97 -39.74 23.96
N ALA A 184 -21.90 -40.92 23.36
CA ALA A 184 -22.87 -42.01 23.52
C ALA A 184 -22.12 -43.35 23.40
#